data_AF-A0A1H8U2T3-F1
#
_entry.id   AF-A0A1H8U2T3-F1
#
_cell.length_a   1.000
_cell.length_b   1.000
_cell.length_c   1.000
_cell.angle_alpha   90.00
_cell.angle_beta   90.00
_cell.angle_gamma   90.00
#
_symmetry.space_group_name_H-M   'P 1'
#
loop_
_entity.id
_entity.type
_entity.pdbx_description
1 polymer ?
#
loop_
_entity_poly.entity_id
_entity_poly.type
_entity_poly.pdbx_seq_one_letter_code
_entity_poly.pdbx_strand_id
1 'polypeptide(L)'
;MRSGDQVLRPAAGLATSVEIRGGQAVYEVRTDDPLYRERLRHMGFTPTSAGRFTRRLSATGDIRRTHANFARRLPEMLLQSARRRPVPWREGLEVFLERAEGSRLRWFLYGSGALAVRGIEVGPGDLDFRVDDAQLAGTLLEDLLVEPVTTMTGWIADRGGRAFAGCLLEWIAGVHADVDEPEPHEQGPAAAARLEHVRWQGHDVPVAPLDLQLAVNRRRGLTARVAKIQAHQDRRGT
;
A
#
# COMPACT_ATOMS: atom_id res chain seq x y z
N MET A 1 15.98 29.30 4.05
CA MET A 1 15.60 28.40 2.93
C MET A 1 14.15 28.69 2.59
N ARG A 2 13.82 29.15 1.37
CA ARG A 2 12.45 29.56 1.02
C ARG A 2 11.55 28.32 0.95
N SER A 3 10.62 28.22 1.90
CA SER A 3 9.44 27.33 1.87
C SER A 3 8.58 27.74 0.68
N GLY A 4 8.79 27.10 -0.48
CA GLY A 4 7.99 27.35 -1.68
C GLY A 4 6.98 26.24 -1.86
N ASP A 5 5.72 26.52 -1.53
CA ASP A 5 4.60 25.61 -1.76
C ASP A 5 4.46 25.35 -3.26
N GLN A 6 4.21 24.09 -3.64
CA GLN A 6 3.85 23.72 -5.01
C GLN A 6 2.39 23.33 -5.04
N VAL A 7 1.60 23.98 -5.90
CA VAL A 7 0.16 23.67 -6.10
C VAL A 7 -0.05 23.07 -7.48
N LEU A 8 -0.79 21.96 -7.57
CA LEU A 8 -1.13 21.24 -8.80
C LEU A 8 -2.64 20.99 -8.88
N ARG A 9 -3.18 20.93 -10.10
CA ARG A 9 -4.62 20.72 -10.37
C ARG A 9 -4.80 19.51 -11.31
N PRO A 10 -4.93 18.28 -10.77
CA PRO A 10 -4.91 17.07 -11.59
C PRO A 10 -6.24 16.69 -12.27
N ALA A 11 -7.37 17.22 -11.79
CA ALA A 11 -8.69 17.04 -12.39
C ALA A 11 -9.64 18.16 -11.96
N ALA A 12 -10.76 18.33 -12.65
CA ALA A 12 -11.81 19.24 -12.20
C ALA A 12 -12.29 18.84 -10.78
N GLY A 13 -12.24 19.77 -9.83
CA GLY A 13 -12.64 19.53 -8.43
C GLY A 13 -11.55 18.92 -7.53
N LEU A 14 -10.33 18.69 -8.03
CA LEU A 14 -9.18 18.27 -7.22
C LEU A 14 -8.04 19.29 -7.34
N ALA A 15 -7.49 19.71 -6.20
CA ALA A 15 -6.23 20.43 -6.13
C ALA A 15 -5.34 19.79 -5.07
N THR A 16 -4.04 19.73 -5.34
CA THR A 16 -3.06 19.23 -4.38
C THR A 16 -1.97 20.25 -4.15
N SER A 17 -1.37 20.24 -2.97
CA SER A 17 -0.15 20.99 -2.72
C SER A 17 0.78 20.27 -1.77
N VAL A 18 2.07 20.61 -1.84
CA VAL A 18 3.06 20.15 -0.86
C VAL A 18 3.78 21.33 -0.21
N GLU A 19 3.84 21.28 1.11
CA GLU A 19 4.69 22.12 1.95
C GLU A 19 5.85 21.26 2.49
N ILE A 20 7.09 21.76 2.44
CA ILE A 20 8.27 21.06 2.93
C ILE A 20 8.93 21.91 4.02
N ARG A 21 8.98 21.40 5.26
CA ARG A 21 9.59 22.08 6.41
C ARG A 21 10.20 21.08 7.39
N GLY A 22 11.41 21.37 7.86
CA GLY A 22 12.02 20.63 8.98
C GLY A 22 12.12 19.11 8.78
N GLY A 23 12.42 18.64 7.56
CA GLY A 23 12.48 17.21 7.26
C GLY A 23 11.11 16.53 7.14
N GLN A 24 10.02 17.29 7.13
CA GLN A 24 8.67 16.81 6.88
C GLN A 24 8.10 17.39 5.59
N ALA A 25 7.26 16.60 4.94
CA ALA A 25 6.43 17.00 3.81
C ALA A 25 4.96 16.90 4.23
N VAL A 26 4.19 17.95 3.99
CA VAL A 26 2.74 17.95 4.22
C VAL A 26 2.05 17.99 2.88
N TYR A 27 1.42 16.87 2.52
CA TYR A 27 0.59 16.79 1.33
C TYR A 27 -0.79 17.30 1.71
N GLU A 28 -1.29 18.26 0.97
CA GLU A 28 -2.64 18.78 1.09
C GLU A 28 -3.44 18.41 -0.15
N VAL A 29 -4.69 17.99 0.04
CA VAL A 29 -5.67 17.78 -1.01
C VAL A 29 -6.91 18.62 -0.71
N ARG A 30 -7.42 19.30 -1.73
CA ARG A 30 -8.69 20.02 -1.70
C ARG A 30 -9.69 19.41 -2.67
N THR A 31 -10.90 19.15 -2.19
CA THR A 31 -12.02 18.64 -3.00
C THR A 31 -13.36 18.88 -2.33
N ASP A 32 -14.37 19.19 -3.16
CA ASP A 32 -15.76 19.27 -2.75
C ASP A 32 -16.56 18.00 -3.07
N ASP A 33 -15.97 17.08 -3.81
CA ASP A 33 -16.59 15.80 -4.16
C ASP A 33 -16.74 14.89 -2.92
N PRO A 34 -17.97 14.51 -2.51
CA PRO A 34 -18.19 13.67 -1.34
C PRO A 34 -17.51 12.30 -1.40
N LEU A 35 -17.44 11.69 -2.59
CA LEU A 35 -16.77 10.41 -2.79
C LEU A 35 -15.27 10.56 -2.52
N TYR A 36 -14.64 11.59 -3.06
CA TYR A 36 -13.21 11.82 -2.85
C TYR A 36 -12.89 12.15 -1.39
N ARG A 37 -13.74 12.94 -0.72
CA ARG A 37 -13.61 13.24 0.71
C ARG A 37 -13.62 11.96 1.56
N GLU A 38 -14.52 11.04 1.25
CA GLU A 38 -14.60 9.75 1.93
C GLU A 38 -13.34 8.91 1.67
N ARG A 39 -12.92 8.78 0.40
CA ARG A 39 -11.77 7.96 0.03
C ARG A 39 -10.45 8.50 0.57
N LEU A 40 -10.25 9.83 0.62
CA LEU A 40 -9.07 10.45 1.23
C LEU A 40 -8.89 10.04 2.70
N ARG A 41 -9.98 9.93 3.47
CA ARG A 41 -9.92 9.44 4.85
C ARG A 41 -9.45 7.98 4.92
N HIS A 42 -9.98 7.13 4.05
CA HIS A 42 -9.54 5.73 3.97
C HIS A 42 -8.08 5.58 3.55
N MET A 43 -7.57 6.49 2.72
CA MET A 43 -6.16 6.54 2.33
C MET A 43 -5.24 7.14 3.40
N GLY A 44 -5.80 7.53 4.56
CA GLY A 44 -5.05 8.03 5.71
C GLY A 44 -4.74 9.53 5.64
N PHE A 45 -5.57 10.32 4.96
CA PHE A 45 -5.54 11.78 5.09
C PHE A 45 -6.48 12.25 6.21
N THR A 46 -6.02 13.22 6.99
CA THR A 46 -6.79 13.85 8.06
C THR A 46 -7.52 15.07 7.54
N PRO A 47 -8.85 15.20 7.74
CA PRO A 47 -9.58 16.42 7.42
C PRO A 47 -9.14 17.56 8.34
N THR A 48 -8.79 18.71 7.78
CA THR A 48 -8.37 19.90 8.55
C THR A 48 -9.38 21.04 8.49
N SER A 49 -10.16 21.12 7.42
CA SER A 49 -11.29 22.04 7.26
C SER A 49 -12.22 21.55 6.15
N ALA A 50 -13.31 22.27 5.90
CA ALA A 50 -14.25 21.91 4.83
C ALA A 50 -13.52 21.75 3.48
N GLY A 51 -13.63 20.54 2.92
CA GLY A 51 -13.00 20.19 1.64
C GLY A 51 -11.47 20.12 1.65
N ARG A 52 -10.80 20.17 2.81
CA ARG A 52 -9.33 20.14 2.92
C ARG A 52 -8.85 18.97 3.77
N PHE A 53 -7.85 18.27 3.24
CA PHE A 53 -7.29 17.05 3.82
C PHE A 53 -5.77 17.14 3.78
N THR A 54 -5.11 16.68 4.85
CA THR A 54 -3.66 16.70 4.93
C THR A 54 -3.10 15.34 5.32
N ARG A 55 -1.90 15.04 4.85
CA ARG A 55 -1.12 13.87 5.25
C ARG A 55 0.32 14.30 5.50
N ARG A 56 0.84 13.95 6.66
CA ARG A 56 2.22 14.25 7.07
C ARG A 56 3.12 13.07 6.72
N LEU A 57 4.22 13.37 6.04
CA LEU A 57 5.16 12.41 5.47
C LEU A 57 6.59 12.86 5.78
N SER A 58 7.54 11.95 5.70
CA SER A 58 8.96 12.32 5.80
C SER A 58 9.41 13.04 4.51
N ALA A 59 10.22 14.08 4.62
CA ALA A 59 10.81 14.76 3.47
C ALA A 59 12.13 14.07 3.04
N THR A 60 12.03 12.81 2.60
CA THR A 60 13.16 12.02 2.10
C THR A 60 13.12 11.93 0.57
N GLY A 61 14.28 12.01 -0.08
CA GLY A 61 14.40 11.97 -1.56
C GLY A 61 13.82 13.20 -2.26
N ASP A 62 13.41 13.04 -3.53
CA ASP A 62 12.82 14.12 -4.34
C ASP A 62 11.31 14.26 -4.08
N ILE A 63 10.98 14.99 -3.02
CA ILE A 63 9.60 15.23 -2.60
C ILE A 63 8.76 15.94 -3.65
N ARG A 64 9.36 16.82 -4.47
CA ARG A 64 8.60 17.56 -5.49
C ARG A 64 8.21 16.63 -6.63
N ARG A 65 9.11 15.76 -7.08
CA ARG A 65 8.79 14.71 -8.07
C ARG A 65 7.75 13.73 -7.53
N THR A 66 7.91 13.25 -6.30
CA THR A 66 6.94 12.35 -5.66
C THR A 66 5.55 12.99 -5.52
N HIS A 67 5.48 14.27 -5.13
CA HIS A 67 4.21 14.99 -5.05
C HIS A 67 3.60 15.23 -6.44
N ALA A 68 4.41 15.52 -7.46
CA ALA A 68 3.92 15.64 -8.83
C ALA A 68 3.34 14.32 -9.35
N ASN A 69 3.99 13.19 -9.04
CA ASN A 69 3.46 11.85 -9.31
C ASN A 69 2.14 11.63 -8.58
N PHE A 70 2.10 11.89 -7.27
CA PHE A 70 0.89 11.81 -6.45
C PHE A 70 -0.26 12.61 -7.05
N ALA A 71 -0.04 13.90 -7.33
CA ALA A 71 -1.06 14.78 -7.90
C ALA A 71 -1.62 14.17 -9.18
N ARG A 72 -0.74 13.77 -10.11
CA ARG A 72 -1.13 13.17 -11.40
C ARG A 72 -1.92 11.88 -11.26
N ARG A 73 -1.63 11.05 -10.25
CA ARG A 73 -2.25 9.73 -10.06
C ARG A 73 -3.45 9.72 -9.12
N LEU A 74 -3.60 10.75 -8.28
CA LEU A 74 -4.61 10.83 -7.23
C LEU A 74 -6.05 10.60 -7.74
N PRO A 75 -6.51 11.17 -8.87
CA PRO A 75 -7.87 10.90 -9.37
C PRO A 75 -8.13 9.41 -9.61
N GLU A 76 -7.18 8.70 -10.23
CA GLU A 76 -7.29 7.26 -10.50
C GLU A 76 -7.24 6.47 -9.19
N MET A 77 -6.31 6.80 -8.27
CA MET A 77 -6.23 6.16 -6.95
C MET A 77 -7.55 6.28 -6.16
N LEU A 78 -8.20 7.45 -6.20
CA LEU A 78 -9.49 7.67 -5.54
C LEU A 78 -10.61 6.83 -6.17
N LEU A 79 -10.66 6.75 -7.51
CA LEU A 79 -11.66 5.96 -8.23
C LEU A 79 -11.46 4.44 -8.03
N GLN A 80 -10.22 3.98 -7.99
CA GLN A 80 -9.86 2.59 -7.68
C GLN A 80 -10.22 2.23 -6.22
N SER A 81 -9.87 3.11 -5.27
CA SER A 81 -10.26 2.95 -3.85
C SER A 81 -11.79 2.92 -3.67
N ALA A 82 -12.52 3.66 -4.50
CA ALA A 82 -13.99 3.66 -4.54
C ALA A 82 -14.61 2.48 -5.32
N ARG A 83 -13.80 1.57 -5.87
CA ARG A 83 -14.25 0.47 -6.74
C ARG A 83 -15.05 0.94 -7.96
N ARG A 84 -14.81 2.18 -8.41
CA ARG A 84 -15.39 2.75 -9.63
C ARG A 84 -14.55 2.46 -10.87
N ARG A 85 -13.28 2.11 -10.66
CA ARG A 85 -12.39 1.60 -11.69
C ARG A 85 -11.76 0.29 -11.24
N PRO A 86 -11.54 -0.66 -12.16
CA PRO A 86 -10.84 -1.90 -11.84
C PRO A 86 -9.40 -1.56 -11.45
N VAL A 87 -8.82 -2.39 -10.59
CA VAL A 87 -7.42 -2.29 -10.20
C VAL A 87 -6.62 -3.30 -11.04
N PRO A 88 -5.74 -2.85 -11.95
CA PRO A 88 -4.86 -3.71 -12.74
C PRO A 88 -3.71 -4.23 -11.85
N TRP A 89 -4.08 -5.05 -10.86
CA TRP A 89 -3.15 -5.51 -9.84
C TRP A 89 -2.12 -6.51 -10.39
N ARG A 90 -2.43 -7.22 -11.48
CA ARG A 90 -1.50 -8.18 -12.09
C ARG A 90 -0.32 -7.43 -12.70
N GLU A 91 -0.61 -6.40 -13.48
CA GLU A 91 0.36 -5.52 -14.12
C GLU A 91 1.18 -4.77 -13.07
N GLY A 92 0.55 -4.30 -11.99
CA GLY A 92 1.27 -3.67 -10.89
C GLY A 92 2.19 -4.63 -10.12
N LEU A 93 1.78 -5.90 -9.96
CA LEU A 93 2.63 -6.93 -9.36
C LEU A 93 3.80 -7.29 -10.28
N GLU A 94 3.57 -7.44 -11.58
CA GLU A 94 4.62 -7.66 -12.58
C GLU A 94 5.67 -6.54 -12.52
N VAL A 95 5.26 -5.27 -12.48
CA VAL A 95 6.19 -4.14 -12.30
C VAL A 95 6.99 -4.28 -11.01
N PHE A 96 6.36 -4.62 -9.88
CA PHE A 96 7.10 -4.81 -8.63
C PHE A 96 8.12 -5.95 -8.72
N LEU A 97 7.73 -7.09 -9.30
CA LEU A 97 8.58 -8.27 -9.46
C LEU A 97 9.80 -7.95 -10.34
N GLU A 98 9.60 -7.31 -11.49
CA GLU A 98 10.67 -6.88 -12.40
C GLU A 98 11.65 -5.93 -11.71
N ARG A 99 11.15 -5.00 -10.88
CA ARG A 99 11.99 -4.05 -10.14
C ARG A 99 12.75 -4.70 -8.99
N ALA A 100 12.17 -5.73 -8.37
CA ALA A 100 12.80 -6.45 -7.27
C ALA A 100 13.77 -7.54 -7.75
N GLU A 101 13.64 -8.02 -8.98
CA GLU A 101 14.47 -9.08 -9.56
C GLU A 101 15.96 -8.70 -9.55
N GLY A 102 16.81 -9.64 -9.12
CA GLY A 102 18.25 -9.42 -8.99
C GLY A 102 18.67 -8.45 -7.87
N SER A 103 17.72 -7.83 -7.16
CA SER A 103 18.01 -6.98 -6.00
C SER A 103 18.25 -7.81 -4.73
N ARG A 104 18.71 -7.15 -3.66
CA ARG A 104 18.86 -7.77 -2.33
C ARG A 104 17.60 -7.63 -1.46
N LEU A 105 16.53 -7.03 -1.99
CA LEU A 105 15.31 -6.77 -1.23
C LEU A 105 14.66 -8.10 -0.86
N ARG A 106 14.48 -8.35 0.44
CA ARG A 106 13.65 -9.47 0.90
C ARG A 106 12.27 -8.94 1.21
N TRP A 107 11.27 -9.62 0.70
CA TRP A 107 9.90 -9.17 0.80
C TRP A 107 8.95 -10.36 0.79
N PHE A 108 7.71 -10.12 1.23
CA PHE A 108 6.59 -11.01 0.96
C PHE A 108 5.31 -10.21 0.79
N LEU A 109 4.41 -10.76 -0.04
CA LEU A 109 3.10 -10.21 -0.29
C LEU A 109 2.11 -10.71 0.79
N TYR A 110 1.27 -9.82 1.30
CA TYR A 110 0.17 -10.18 2.20
C TYR A 110 -1.15 -9.57 1.73
N GLY A 111 -2.20 -9.71 2.54
CA GLY A 111 -3.49 -9.10 2.25
C GLY A 111 -4.15 -9.70 1.00
N SER A 112 -4.91 -8.87 0.30
CA SER A 112 -5.74 -9.33 -0.81
C SER A 112 -4.95 -9.76 -2.05
N GLY A 113 -3.78 -9.16 -2.29
CA GLY A 113 -2.86 -9.59 -3.36
C GLY A 113 -2.36 -11.01 -3.16
N ALA A 114 -1.94 -11.36 -1.94
CA ALA A 114 -1.47 -12.71 -1.61
C ALA A 114 -2.54 -13.80 -1.81
N LEU A 115 -3.80 -13.47 -1.52
CA LEU A 115 -4.92 -14.37 -1.81
C LEU A 115 -5.15 -14.50 -3.33
N ALA A 116 -5.07 -13.40 -4.07
CA ALA A 116 -5.30 -13.40 -5.52
C ALA A 116 -4.25 -14.22 -6.28
N VAL A 117 -2.96 -14.12 -5.92
CA VAL A 117 -1.90 -14.90 -6.57
C VAL A 117 -2.04 -16.41 -6.33
N ARG A 118 -2.69 -16.82 -5.23
CA ARG A 118 -3.05 -18.23 -4.96
C ARG A 118 -4.18 -18.75 -5.84
N GLY A 119 -4.80 -17.91 -6.66
CA GLY A 119 -5.98 -18.25 -7.45
C GLY A 119 -7.28 -18.20 -6.64
N ILE A 120 -7.29 -17.55 -5.46
CA ILE A 120 -8.53 -17.27 -4.74
C ILE A 120 -9.20 -16.09 -5.43
N GLU A 121 -10.49 -16.21 -5.73
CA GLU A 121 -11.26 -15.20 -6.46
C GLU A 121 -11.52 -13.95 -5.60
N VAL A 122 -10.50 -13.12 -5.41
CA VAL A 122 -10.59 -11.81 -4.75
C VAL A 122 -10.06 -10.74 -5.71
N GLY A 123 -10.65 -9.55 -5.65
CA GLY A 123 -10.16 -8.38 -6.38
C GLY A 123 -9.36 -7.46 -5.45
N PRO A 124 -8.02 -7.46 -5.51
CA PRO A 124 -7.20 -6.54 -4.73
C PRO A 124 -7.58 -5.07 -4.95
N GLY A 125 -7.47 -4.24 -3.92
CA GLY A 125 -7.55 -2.77 -4.05
C GLY A 125 -6.21 -2.11 -4.32
N ASP A 126 -5.17 -2.81 -3.91
CA ASP A 126 -3.79 -2.43 -3.72
C ASP A 126 -2.99 -3.73 -3.59
N LEU A 127 -1.67 -3.60 -3.56
CA LEU A 127 -0.75 -4.68 -3.23
C LEU A 127 0.06 -4.28 -2.01
N ASP A 128 -0.04 -5.10 -0.98
CA ASP A 128 0.61 -4.87 0.30
C ASP A 128 1.83 -5.77 0.48
N PHE A 129 2.97 -5.16 0.74
CA PHE A 129 4.24 -5.86 0.92
C PHE A 129 4.81 -5.61 2.31
N ARG A 130 5.37 -6.64 2.91
CA ARG A 130 6.38 -6.44 3.95
C ARG A 130 7.73 -6.55 3.30
N VAL A 131 8.60 -5.59 3.59
CA VAL A 131 9.99 -5.56 3.11
C VAL A 131 10.95 -5.49 4.29
N ASP A 132 12.17 -5.97 4.09
CA ASP A 132 13.22 -5.83 5.11
C ASP A 132 13.95 -4.48 5.05
N ASP A 133 13.96 -3.82 3.89
CA ASP A 133 14.54 -2.49 3.68
C ASP A 133 13.57 -1.57 2.92
N ALA A 134 12.91 -0.66 3.66
CA ALA A 134 11.99 0.31 3.07
C ALA A 134 12.68 1.32 2.14
N GLN A 135 13.96 1.62 2.38
CA GLN A 135 14.72 2.59 1.61
C GLN A 135 15.14 1.99 0.26
N LEU A 136 15.56 0.73 0.25
CA LEU A 136 15.82 -0.02 -0.98
C LEU A 136 14.55 -0.17 -1.82
N ALA A 137 13.41 -0.56 -1.21
CA ALA A 137 12.13 -0.62 -1.92
C ALA A 137 11.76 0.74 -2.56
N GLY A 138 11.95 1.85 -1.83
CA GLY A 138 11.74 3.19 -2.36
C GLY A 138 12.69 3.56 -3.50
N THR A 139 13.92 3.06 -3.48
CA THR A 139 14.91 3.28 -4.56
C THR A 139 14.52 2.50 -5.83
N LEU A 140 14.09 1.25 -5.70
CA LEU A 140 13.67 0.42 -6.84
C LEU A 140 12.41 0.97 -7.55
N LEU A 141 11.60 1.76 -6.83
CA LEU A 141 10.34 2.34 -7.30
C LEU A 141 10.39 3.87 -7.37
N GLU A 142 11.58 4.48 -7.41
CA GLU A 142 11.76 5.93 -7.23
C GLU A 142 10.92 6.80 -8.18
N ASP A 143 10.77 6.35 -9.42
CA ASP A 143 10.02 7.02 -10.48
C ASP A 143 8.51 6.87 -10.34
N LEU A 144 8.07 5.88 -9.56
CA LEU A 144 6.68 5.52 -9.32
C LEU A 144 6.17 5.99 -7.95
N LEU A 145 7.03 6.53 -7.09
CA LEU A 145 6.64 7.01 -5.77
C LEU A 145 5.51 8.04 -5.85
N VAL A 146 4.49 7.83 -5.02
CA VAL A 146 3.40 8.78 -4.74
C VAL A 146 3.39 9.22 -3.28
N GLU A 147 4.08 8.49 -2.39
CA GLU A 147 4.47 8.97 -1.08
C GLU A 147 5.95 8.59 -0.86
N PRO A 148 6.75 9.46 -0.23
CA PRO A 148 8.14 9.15 0.07
C PRO A 148 8.22 8.08 1.15
N VAL A 149 9.37 7.41 1.25
CA VAL A 149 9.66 6.50 2.37
C VAL A 149 9.61 7.29 3.67
N THR A 150 8.62 6.96 4.50
CA THR A 150 8.21 7.74 5.67
C THR A 150 8.41 6.94 6.94
N THR A 151 8.96 7.59 7.95
CA THR A 151 8.94 7.07 9.33
C THR A 151 7.50 7.12 9.85
N MET A 152 7.03 6.00 10.37
CA MET A 152 5.69 5.86 10.93
C MET A 152 5.77 5.91 12.45
N THR A 153 4.83 6.60 13.09
CA THR A 153 4.76 6.73 14.55
C THR A 153 3.39 6.31 15.04
N GLY A 154 3.32 5.54 16.13
CA GLY A 154 2.05 5.02 16.66
C GLY A 154 1.39 4.00 15.73
N TRP A 155 2.20 3.26 14.97
CA TRP A 155 1.76 2.23 14.05
C TRP A 155 2.58 0.96 14.24
N ILE A 156 2.13 -0.13 13.64
CA ILE A 156 2.70 -1.48 13.74
C ILE A 156 4.08 -1.67 13.09
N ALA A 157 4.63 -0.63 12.46
CA ALA A 157 5.88 -0.69 11.73
C ALA A 157 6.61 0.66 11.81
N ASP A 158 7.93 0.64 11.70
CA ASP A 158 8.77 1.84 11.80
C ASP A 158 8.75 2.70 10.54
N ARG A 159 8.61 2.07 9.37
CA ARG A 159 8.72 2.73 8.06
C ARG A 159 7.74 2.16 7.07
N GLY A 160 7.32 2.99 6.12
CA GLY A 160 6.58 2.54 4.96
C GLY A 160 6.73 3.48 3.77
N GLY A 161 6.18 3.09 2.63
CA GLY A 161 6.17 3.91 1.43
C GLY A 161 5.05 3.50 0.48
N ARG A 162 4.78 4.35 -0.51
CA ARG A 162 3.77 4.09 -1.53
C ARG A 162 4.25 4.47 -2.92
N ALA A 163 4.02 3.56 -3.87
CA ALA A 163 4.24 3.77 -5.29
C ALA A 163 2.96 3.47 -6.07
N PHE A 164 2.84 3.99 -7.30
CA PHE A 164 1.69 3.74 -8.15
C PHE A 164 2.11 3.25 -9.54
N ALA A 165 1.82 1.98 -9.80
CA ALA A 165 2.13 1.26 -11.05
C ALA A 165 0.83 0.76 -11.71
N GLY A 166 -0.14 1.65 -11.90
CA GLY A 166 -1.49 1.27 -12.33
C GLY A 166 -2.37 0.74 -11.19
N CYS A 167 -1.77 0.14 -10.17
CA CYS A 167 -2.34 -0.07 -8.85
C CYS A 167 -1.48 0.59 -7.76
N LEU A 168 -2.02 0.74 -6.56
CA LEU A 168 -1.27 1.21 -5.41
C LEU A 168 -0.42 0.07 -4.84
N LEU A 169 0.88 0.31 -4.74
CA LEU A 169 1.85 -0.55 -4.07
C LEU A 169 2.16 0.07 -2.72
N GLU A 170 1.88 -0.64 -1.64
CA GLU A 170 2.18 -0.21 -0.27
C GLU A 170 3.18 -1.16 0.37
N TRP A 171 4.18 -0.64 1.07
CA TRP A 171 5.08 -1.48 1.84
C TRP A 171 5.34 -0.95 3.24
N ILE A 172 5.62 -1.89 4.15
CA ILE A 172 6.08 -1.63 5.51
C ILE A 172 7.39 -2.35 5.80
N ALA A 173 8.23 -1.74 6.64
CA ALA A 173 9.48 -2.31 7.16
C ALA A 173 9.64 -2.01 8.65
N GLY A 174 10.42 -2.83 9.34
CA GLY A 174 10.56 -2.73 10.80
C GLY A 174 9.24 -3.00 11.52
N VAL A 175 8.54 -4.06 11.11
CA VAL A 175 7.29 -4.49 11.77
C VAL A 175 7.59 -4.92 13.19
N HIS A 176 6.85 -4.36 14.15
CA HIS A 176 7.05 -4.58 15.58
C HIS A 176 6.67 -6.01 15.99
N ALA A 177 7.28 -6.52 17.06
CA ALA A 177 7.02 -7.89 17.52
C ALA A 177 5.63 -8.05 18.15
N ASP A 178 5.11 -7.00 18.78
CA ASP A 178 3.78 -6.95 19.39
C ASP A 178 2.63 -7.00 18.38
N VAL A 179 2.92 -6.93 17.08
CA VAL A 179 1.95 -7.16 16.00
C VAL A 179 1.37 -8.57 16.04
N ASP A 180 2.11 -9.53 16.59
CA ASP A 180 1.64 -10.90 16.81
C ASP A 180 0.89 -11.07 18.14
N GLU A 181 0.60 -9.98 18.87
CA GLU A 181 -0.10 -10.01 20.15
C GLU A 181 -1.52 -9.42 20.04
N PRO A 182 -2.53 -10.03 20.68
CA PRO A 182 -2.48 -11.30 21.43
C PRO A 182 -2.46 -12.55 20.53
N GLU A 183 -2.58 -12.39 19.21
CA GLU A 183 -2.59 -13.48 18.26
C GLU A 183 -1.78 -13.12 17.00
N PRO A 184 -1.06 -14.09 16.40
CA PRO A 184 -0.28 -13.85 15.20
C PRO A 184 -1.05 -13.13 14.07
N HIS A 185 -0.33 -12.25 13.37
CA HIS A 185 -0.87 -11.45 12.28
C HIS A 185 -0.15 -11.75 10.96
N GLU A 186 -0.85 -11.62 9.83
CA GLU A 186 -0.31 -11.89 8.49
C GLU A 186 0.87 -10.98 8.08
N GLN A 187 1.19 -9.97 8.91
CA GLN A 187 2.26 -8.99 8.69
C GLN A 187 3.42 -9.18 9.69
N GLY A 188 3.17 -9.84 10.82
CA GLY A 188 4.07 -9.94 11.96
C GLY A 188 5.24 -10.91 11.76
N PRO A 189 6.19 -10.96 12.70
CA PRO A 189 7.31 -11.91 12.69
C PRO A 189 6.91 -13.38 12.46
N ALA A 190 5.78 -13.84 13.03
CA ALA A 190 5.28 -15.20 12.87
C ALA A 190 4.98 -15.55 11.40
N ALA A 191 4.45 -14.59 10.63
CA ALA A 191 4.24 -14.76 9.20
C ALA A 191 5.58 -14.85 8.43
N ALA A 192 6.52 -13.95 8.74
CA ALA A 192 7.84 -13.93 8.09
C ALA A 192 8.67 -15.20 8.34
N ALA A 193 8.46 -15.88 9.46
CA ALA A 193 9.15 -17.14 9.78
C ALA A 193 8.59 -18.35 9.02
N ARG A 194 7.42 -18.23 8.38
CA ARG A 194 6.68 -19.36 7.78
C ARG A 194 6.17 -19.08 6.37
N LEU A 195 6.85 -18.20 5.63
CA LEU A 195 6.42 -17.79 4.29
C LEU A 195 6.10 -19.00 3.42
N GLU A 196 4.98 -18.91 2.71
CA GLU A 196 4.64 -19.85 1.67
C GLU A 196 5.07 -19.28 0.32
N HIS A 197 5.34 -20.15 -0.65
CA HIS A 197 5.78 -19.76 -1.99
C HIS A 197 4.74 -20.18 -3.02
N VAL A 198 4.32 -19.24 -3.86
CA VAL A 198 3.31 -19.45 -4.90
C VAL A 198 3.92 -19.18 -6.27
N ARG A 199 3.82 -20.17 -7.17
CA ARG A 199 4.17 -19.98 -8.58
C ARG A 199 3.09 -19.18 -9.28
N TRP A 200 3.45 -17.98 -9.75
CA TRP A 200 2.54 -17.07 -10.43
C TRP A 200 3.24 -16.46 -11.64
N GLN A 201 2.71 -16.70 -12.85
CA GLN A 201 3.28 -16.19 -14.11
C GLN A 201 4.79 -16.49 -14.28
N GLY A 202 5.25 -17.65 -13.81
CA GLY A 202 6.68 -18.03 -13.85
C GLY A 202 7.52 -17.50 -12.69
N HIS A 203 7.02 -16.53 -11.92
CA HIS A 203 7.68 -16.02 -10.71
C HIS A 203 7.38 -16.89 -9.49
N ASP A 204 8.34 -16.94 -8.57
CA ASP A 204 8.16 -17.51 -7.23
C ASP A 204 7.83 -16.38 -6.25
N VAL A 205 6.56 -16.27 -5.86
CA VAL A 205 6.07 -15.15 -5.04
C VAL A 205 6.00 -15.59 -3.57
N PRO A 206 6.85 -15.05 -2.68
CA PRO A 206 6.73 -15.28 -1.24
C PRO A 206 5.47 -14.56 -0.71
N VAL A 207 4.64 -15.29 0.01
CA VAL A 207 3.35 -14.82 0.54
C VAL A 207 3.19 -15.17 2.02
N ALA A 208 2.38 -14.36 2.72
CA ALA A 208 1.97 -14.67 4.08
C ALA A 208 1.26 -16.05 4.17
N PRO A 209 1.42 -16.79 5.28
CA PRO A 209 0.76 -18.08 5.50
C PRO A 209 -0.76 -17.97 5.41
N LEU A 210 -1.41 -18.88 4.68
CA LEU A 210 -2.84 -18.78 4.39
C LEU A 210 -3.71 -18.92 5.65
N ASP A 211 -3.27 -19.69 6.64
CA ASP A 211 -3.92 -19.84 7.94
C ASP A 211 -3.92 -18.53 8.74
N LEU A 212 -2.83 -17.77 8.72
CA LEU A 212 -2.76 -16.44 9.34
C LEU A 212 -3.66 -15.44 8.61
N GLN A 213 -3.68 -15.49 7.26
CA GLN A 213 -4.60 -14.66 6.49
C GLN A 213 -6.06 -15.00 6.83
N LEU A 214 -6.41 -16.28 6.98
CA LEU A 214 -7.74 -16.71 7.40
C LEU A 214 -8.11 -16.17 8.78
N ALA A 215 -7.21 -16.28 9.77
CA ALA A 215 -7.42 -15.79 11.12
C ALA A 215 -7.64 -14.26 11.14
N VAL A 216 -6.78 -13.48 10.46
CA VAL A 216 -6.94 -12.03 10.33
C VAL A 216 -8.28 -11.66 9.69
N ASN A 217 -8.68 -12.35 8.62
CA ASN A 217 -9.95 -12.08 7.94
C ASN A 217 -11.17 -12.43 8.80
N ARG A 218 -11.10 -13.47 9.64
CA ARG A 218 -12.13 -13.78 10.64
C ARG A 218 -12.24 -12.68 11.69
N ARG A 219 -11.12 -12.25 12.27
CA ARG A 219 -11.09 -11.15 13.26
C ARG A 219 -11.64 -9.84 12.71
N ARG A 220 -11.39 -9.57 11.42
CA ARG A 220 -11.92 -8.38 10.71
C ARG A 220 -13.39 -8.52 10.28
N GLY A 221 -14.05 -9.66 10.52
CA GLY A 221 -15.44 -9.90 10.11
C GLY A 221 -15.65 -10.01 8.60
N LEU A 222 -14.61 -10.34 7.83
CA LEU A 222 -14.65 -10.40 6.37
C LEU A 222 -15.21 -11.75 5.88
N THR A 223 -16.45 -12.04 6.25
CA THR A 223 -17.13 -13.34 6.08
C THR A 223 -17.07 -13.88 4.65
N ALA A 224 -17.34 -13.05 3.64
CA ALA A 224 -17.26 -13.45 2.23
C ALA A 224 -15.84 -13.88 1.82
N ARG A 225 -14.81 -13.23 2.35
CA ARG A 225 -13.41 -13.57 2.08
C ARG A 225 -12.98 -14.83 2.84
N VAL A 226 -13.43 -14.98 4.08
CA VAL A 226 -13.24 -16.19 4.88
C VAL A 226 -13.78 -17.43 4.15
N ALA A 227 -15.01 -17.36 3.62
CA ALA A 227 -15.61 -18.46 2.86
C ALA A 227 -14.78 -18.83 1.62
N LYS A 228 -14.25 -17.84 0.89
CA LYS A 228 -13.40 -18.07 -0.28
C LYS A 228 -12.06 -18.73 0.08
N ILE A 229 -11.46 -18.36 1.21
CA ILE A 229 -10.23 -18.98 1.70
C ILE A 229 -10.48 -20.44 2.08
N GLN A 230 -11.54 -20.71 2.84
CA GLN A 230 -11.90 -22.08 3.26
C GLN A 230 -12.17 -22.99 2.04
N ALA A 231 -12.99 -22.52 1.09
CA ALA A 231 -13.25 -23.27 -0.14
C ALA A 231 -11.99 -23.56 -0.96
N HIS A 232 -10.96 -22.70 -0.89
CA HIS A 232 -9.67 -22.96 -1.51
C HIS A 232 -8.86 -24.01 -0.76
N GLN A 233 -8.88 -24.02 0.58
CA GLN A 233 -8.21 -25.04 1.39
C GLN A 233 -8.81 -26.43 1.14
N ASP A 234 -10.14 -26.53 1.06
CA ASP A 234 -10.84 -27.80 0.81
C ASP A 234 -10.45 -28.41 -0.56
N ARG A 235 -10.29 -27.55 -1.58
CA ARG A 235 -9.81 -27.96 -2.92
C ARG A 235 -8.34 -28.40 -2.97
N ARG A 236 -7.52 -28.06 -1.97
CA ARG A 236 -6.11 -28.47 -1.89
C ARG A 236 -5.91 -29.73 -1.05
N GLY A 237 -6.84 -30.03 -0.15
CA GLY A 237 -6.84 -31.23 0.69
C GLY A 237 -7.54 -32.44 0.06
N THR A 238 -8.05 -32.28 -1.16
CA THR A 238 -8.59 -33.35 -2.03
C THR A 238 -7.61 -33.64 -3.15
#